data_AF-A0A9E3ESU3-F1
#
_entry.id   AF-A0A9E3ESU3-F1
#
_cell.length_a   1.000
_cell.length_b   1.000
_cell.length_c   1.000
_cell.angle_alpha   90.00
_cell.angle_beta   90.00
_cell.angle_gamma   90.00
#
_symmetry.space_group_name_H-M   'P 1'
#
loop_
_entity.id
_entity.type
_entity.pdbx_description
1 polymer ?
#
loop_
_entity_poly.entity_id
_entity_poly.type
_entity_poly.pdbx_seq_one_letter_code
_entity_poly.pdbx_strand_id
1 'polypeptide(L)' 'PDAADARICSFECTFCAACTDAMAGVCPNCGGELVQRPRRIARAARSTAVEG' A
#
# COMPACT_ATOMS: atom_id res chain seq x y z
N PRO A 1 -5.50 -11.98 0.84
CA PRO A 1 -4.56 -10.93 0.38
C PRO A 1 -4.12 -10.10 1.58
N ASP A 2 -3.00 -10.48 2.19
CA ASP A 2 -2.46 -9.76 3.33
C ASP A 2 -2.07 -8.35 2.89
N ALA A 3 -2.72 -7.34 3.47
CA ALA A 3 -2.39 -5.92 3.28
C ALA A 3 -0.92 -5.60 3.61
N ALA A 4 -0.26 -6.53 4.30
CA ALA A 4 1.15 -6.59 4.61
C ALA A 4 2.08 -6.37 3.40
N ASP A 5 1.74 -6.99 2.27
CA ASP A 5 2.61 -7.05 1.10
C ASP A 5 2.04 -6.25 -0.08
N ALA A 6 1.04 -5.42 0.18
CA ALA A 6 0.51 -4.51 -0.81
C ALA A 6 1.62 -3.61 -1.36
N ARG A 7 1.57 -3.36 -2.66
CA ARG A 7 2.47 -2.46 -3.39
C ARG A 7 1.69 -1.26 -3.88
N ILE A 8 2.30 -0.07 -3.86
CA ILE A 8 1.65 1.21 -4.17
C ILE A 8 2.57 2.06 -5.06
N CYS A 9 1.98 2.82 -5.99
CA CYS A 9 2.70 3.84 -6.77
C CYS A 9 2.46 5.26 -6.22
N SER A 10 3.14 6.29 -6.77
CA SER A 10 2.98 7.69 -6.34
C SER A 10 1.58 8.27 -6.57
N PHE A 11 0.78 7.66 -7.46
CA PHE A 11 -0.63 8.00 -7.71
C PHE A 11 -1.59 7.13 -6.88
N GLU A 12 -1.08 6.44 -5.88
CA GLU A 12 -1.83 5.63 -4.91
C GLU A 12 -2.61 4.43 -5.49
N CYS A 13 -2.31 4.00 -6.73
CA CYS A 13 -2.77 2.72 -7.23
C CYS A 13 -2.17 1.59 -6.39
N THR A 14 -3.00 0.67 -5.90
CA THR A 14 -2.60 -0.39 -4.98
C THR A 14 -2.82 -1.77 -5.59
N PHE A 15 -1.81 -2.63 -5.51
CA PHE A 15 -1.84 -4.01 -6.01
C PHE A 15 -1.27 -5.00 -4.98
N CYS A 16 -1.58 -6.28 -5.10
CA CYS A 16 -0.92 -7.31 -4.29
C CYS A 16 0.49 -7.61 -4.83
N ALA A 17 1.35 -8.21 -4.01
CA ALA A 17 2.70 -8.58 -4.40
C ALA A 17 2.76 -9.46 -5.66
N ALA A 18 1.84 -10.42 -5.80
CA ALA A 18 1.78 -11.29 -6.97
C ALA A 18 1.45 -10.52 -8.26
N CYS A 19 0.54 -9.55 -8.21
CA CYS A 19 0.25 -8.69 -9.36
C CYS A 19 1.46 -7.81 -9.70
N THR A 20 2.16 -7.28 -8.71
CA THR A 20 3.36 -6.47 -8.94
C THR A 20 4.48 -7.28 -9.59
N ASP A 21 4.68 -8.53 -9.17
CA ASP A 21 5.64 -9.45 -9.78
C ASP A 21 5.30 -9.71 -11.26
N ALA A 22 4.04 -10.02 -11.55
CA ALA A 22 3.56 -10.23 -12.92
C ALA A 22 3.70 -8.98 -13.83
N MET A 23 3.75 -7.79 -13.24
CA MET A 23 3.90 -6.50 -13.93
C MET A 23 5.33 -5.95 -13.89
N ALA A 24 6.31 -6.77 -13.47
CA ALA A 24 7.71 -6.39 -13.36
C ALA A 24 7.96 -5.12 -12.52
N GLY A 25 7.14 -4.90 -11.48
CA GLY A 25 7.27 -3.72 -10.63
C GLY A 25 6.70 -2.43 -11.20
N VAL A 26 6.03 -2.46 -12.37
CA VAL A 26 5.51 -1.27 -13.05
C VAL A 26 3.99 -1.21 -12.96
N CYS A 27 3.45 -0.05 -12.55
CA CYS A 27 2.02 0.19 -12.50
C CYS A 27 1.44 0.30 -13.91
N PRO A 28 0.45 -0.53 -14.30
CA PRO A 28 -0.14 -0.49 -15.64
C PRO A 28 -1.02 0.74 -15.85
N ASN A 29 -1.48 1.38 -14.77
CA ASN A 29 -2.37 2.55 -14.84
C ASN A 29 -1.60 3.85 -15.04
N CYS A 30 -0.38 3.96 -14.52
CA CYS A 30 0.37 5.23 -14.50
C CYS A 30 1.83 5.12 -14.97
N GLY A 31 2.35 3.91 -15.24
CA GLY A 31 3.73 3.68 -15.64
C GLY A 31 4.78 3.88 -14.55
N GLY A 32 4.35 4.18 -13.32
CA GLY A 32 5.25 4.41 -12.17
C GLY A 32 5.67 3.11 -11.48
N GLU A 33 6.71 3.20 -10.65
CA GLU A 33 7.19 2.08 -9.83
C GLU A 33 6.17 1.70 -8.74
N LEU A 34 6.03 0.40 -8.51
CA LEU A 34 5.23 -0.17 -7.43
C LEU A 34 6.14 -0.61 -6.27
N VAL A 35 6.12 0.17 -5.19
CA VAL A 35 6.95 -0.07 -3.99
C VAL A 35 6.10 -0.60 -2.83
N GLN A 36 6.73 -1.16 -1.79
CA GLN A 36 5.99 -1.66 -0.62
C GLN A 36 5.17 -0.55 0.04
N ARG A 37 3.87 -0.81 0.23
CA ARG A 37 2.96 0.13 0.88
C ARG A 37 3.42 0.36 2.32
N PRO A 38 3.64 1.62 2.73
CA PRO A 38 3.92 1.93 4.12
C PRO A 38 2.81 1.40 5.03
N ARG A 39 3.19 0.69 6.09
CA ARG A 39 2.24 0.21 7.09
C ARG A 39 1.86 1.37 8.00
N ARG A 40 0.60 1.42 8.43
CA ARG A 40 0.22 2.30 9.53
C ARG A 40 0.98 1.81 10.76
N ILE A 41 2.04 2.52 11.10
CA ILE A 41 2.67 2.34 12.40
C ILE A 41 1.63 2.83 13.39
N ALA A 42 1.22 1.99 14.33
CA ALA A 42 0.40 2.45 15.44
C ALA A 42 1.25 3.47 16.20
N ARG A 43 1.05 4.76 15.92
CA ARG A 43 1.50 5.85 16.79
C ARG A 43 1.08 5.43 18.18
N ALA A 44 2.02 5.19 19.10
CA ALA A 44 1.78 4.64 20.44
C ALA A 44 0.36 4.99 20.89
N ALA A 45 -0.52 3.98 20.86
CA ALA A 45 -1.96 4.16 20.64
C ALA A 45 -2.53 5.34 21.42
N ARG A 46 -2.72 6.48 20.76
CA ARG A 46 -3.67 7.48 21.23
C ARG A 46 -4.94 7.28 20.42
N SER A 47 -5.63 6.22 20.80
CA SER A 47 -7.05 6.09 20.57
C SER A 47 -7.74 7.18 21.40
N THR A 48 -7.91 8.38 20.87
CA THR A 48 -9.04 9.19 21.33
C THR A 48 -10.24 8.60 20.62
N ALA A 49 -10.91 7.66 21.29
CA ALA A 49 -12.31 7.38 21.02
C ALA A 49 -13.02 8.73 21.07
N VAL A 50 -13.50 9.20 19.92
CA VAL A 50 -14.49 10.26 19.89
C VAL A 50 -15.82 9.59 20.22
N GLU A 51 -16.14 9.58 21.51
CA GLU A 51 -17.54 9.59 21.94
C GLU A 51 -17.96 11.05 22.01
N GLY A 52 -18.97 11.39 21.22
CA GLY A 52 -19.62 12.69 21.12
C GLY A 52 -20.80 12.57 20.18
#